data_AF-A0A2N2Y7C1-F1
#
_entry.id   AF-A0A2N2Y7C1-F1
#
_cell.length_a   1.000
_cell.length_b   1.000
_cell.length_c   1.000
_cell.angle_alpha   90.00
_cell.angle_beta   90.00
_cell.angle_gamma   90.00
#
_symmetry.space_group_name_H-M   'P 1'
#
loop_
_entity.id
_entity.type
_entity.pdbx_description
1 polymer ?
#
loop_
_entity_poly.entity_id
_entity_poly.type
_entity_poly.pdbx_seq_one_letter_code
_entity_poly.pdbx_strand_id
1 'polypeptide(L)'
;MKNCFKYGFLFILFISAGVSVHAQKDKQAELEQKKQQLQEEIRQINNLLFSTKKKEKSVLSEVENIAKRIQVRENLIKVTNQQANLITREINTNISKIAQLRKDLEALKIDYGKLIEKSYKSKSDQSRIMFLLSSENFLQAYKRVQYMKQYANHRKKQGEAIQSKTQELQELNKNLVIQQKQKQKLVEENRVASNSLSEEKIQQEKLVSSLKKEESKYASQIKDKQKEAAAIDKQIEDLIRAAILEANKASGVVTSKTNTSKPTFAMTAEAKALAANFTSNKGKLPWPVEKGLVITNFGTTQHPTLPNVKTYSSGVEIATESGAKARAAFDGEVLAVTVIKGANKAIQIRHGDYITVYQNITDVYVKKGDKVTTKQEIGKIFTNPTTGKTTLKFLIFQNTNKLNPAEWVYRM
;
A
#
# COMPACT_ATOMS: atom_id res chain seq x y z
N MET A 1 32.27 -43.12 -8.36
CA MET A 1 30.99 -42.36 -8.39
C MET A 1 30.45 -42.00 -6.99
N LYS A 2 31.29 -41.57 -6.03
CA LYS A 2 30.83 -41.11 -4.69
C LYS A 2 31.16 -39.64 -4.37
N ASN A 3 31.96 -38.98 -5.20
CA ASN A 3 32.39 -37.59 -4.97
C ASN A 3 31.62 -36.54 -5.79
N CYS A 4 30.90 -36.92 -6.86
CA CYS A 4 30.11 -35.95 -7.65
C CYS A 4 28.83 -35.49 -6.93
N PHE A 5 28.28 -36.29 -6.01
CA PHE A 5 27.06 -35.94 -5.28
C PHE A 5 27.28 -34.87 -4.19
N LYS A 6 28.52 -34.74 -3.66
CA LYS A 6 28.86 -33.74 -2.64
C LYS A 6 28.97 -32.31 -3.18
N TYR A 7 29.33 -32.15 -4.46
CA TYR A 7 29.43 -30.82 -5.09
C TYR A 7 28.08 -30.28 -5.58
N GLY A 8 27.10 -31.15 -5.87
CA GLY A 8 25.73 -30.73 -6.22
C GLY A 8 24.96 -30.11 -5.04
N PHE A 9 25.18 -30.62 -3.82
CA PHE A 9 24.52 -30.10 -2.61
C PHE A 9 25.07 -28.72 -2.19
N LEU A 10 26.34 -28.43 -2.48
CA LEU A 10 26.99 -27.15 -2.19
C LEU A 10 26.58 -26.04 -3.18
N PHE A 11 26.19 -26.41 -4.41
CA PHE A 11 25.68 -25.48 -5.42
C PHE A 11 24.21 -25.07 -5.17
N ILE A 12 23.38 -26.00 -4.67
CA ILE A 12 21.98 -25.71 -4.31
C ILE A 12 21.88 -24.80 -3.07
N LEU A 13 22.81 -24.91 -2.12
CA LEU A 13 22.87 -24.06 -0.92
C LEU A 13 23.32 -22.61 -1.23
N PHE A 14 24.05 -22.39 -2.33
CA PHE A 14 24.51 -21.06 -2.74
C PHE A 14 23.43 -20.27 -3.49
N ILE A 15 22.51 -20.96 -4.18
CA ILE A 15 21.39 -20.34 -4.89
C ILE A 15 20.30 -19.87 -3.91
N SER A 16 20.12 -20.51 -2.75
CA SER A 16 19.11 -20.10 -1.76
C SER A 16 19.47 -18.82 -0.98
N ALA A 17 20.75 -18.47 -0.85
CA ALA A 17 21.19 -17.28 -0.11
C ALA A 17 20.97 -15.96 -0.88
N GLY A 18 20.99 -15.99 -2.23
CA GLY A 18 20.78 -14.81 -3.06
C GLY A 18 19.32 -14.32 -3.12
N VAL A 19 18.36 -15.24 -2.93
CA VAL A 19 16.92 -14.94 -2.99
C VAL A 19 16.44 -14.18 -1.74
N SER A 20 17.03 -14.45 -0.57
CA SER A 20 16.62 -13.82 0.69
C SER A 20 16.94 -12.32 0.75
N VAL A 21 18.04 -11.87 0.14
CA VAL A 21 18.45 -10.45 0.17
C VAL A 21 17.57 -9.58 -0.73
N HIS A 22 17.15 -10.09 -1.88
CA HIS A 22 16.23 -9.37 -2.78
C HIS A 22 14.83 -9.25 -2.17
N ALA A 23 14.30 -10.34 -1.61
CA ALA A 23 12.98 -10.34 -0.97
C ALA A 23 12.88 -9.36 0.23
N GLN A 24 13.98 -9.14 0.94
CA GLN A 24 14.01 -8.23 2.09
C GLN A 24 13.98 -6.76 1.69
N LYS A 25 14.70 -6.38 0.62
CA LYS A 25 14.70 -5.03 0.06
C LYS A 25 13.33 -4.66 -0.52
N ASP A 26 12.68 -5.60 -1.19
CA ASP A 26 11.31 -5.43 -1.71
C ASP A 26 10.30 -5.20 -0.57
N LYS A 27 10.46 -5.93 0.55
CA LYS A 27 9.61 -5.75 1.73
C LYS A 27 9.79 -4.38 2.38
N GLN A 28 11.01 -3.88 2.46
CA GLN A 28 11.29 -2.55 3.00
C GLN A 28 10.63 -1.45 2.15
N ALA A 29 10.72 -1.56 0.82
CA ALA A 29 10.08 -0.63 -0.11
C ALA A 29 8.56 -0.65 -0.01
N GLU A 30 7.95 -1.83 0.11
CA GLU A 30 6.50 -1.98 0.31
C GLU A 30 6.02 -1.29 1.60
N LEU A 31 6.75 -1.48 2.71
CA LEU A 31 6.41 -0.87 3.99
C LEU A 31 6.57 0.66 3.94
N GLU A 32 7.57 1.17 3.22
CA GLU A 32 7.78 2.61 3.05
C GLU A 32 6.66 3.24 2.23
N GLN A 33 6.23 2.58 1.15
CA GLN A 33 5.09 3.03 0.37
C GLN A 33 3.81 3.06 1.22
N LYS A 34 3.56 2.02 2.02
CA LYS A 34 2.39 1.97 2.93
C LYS A 34 2.44 3.06 3.99
N LYS A 35 3.61 3.31 4.57
CA LYS A 35 3.81 4.39 5.54
C LYS A 35 3.45 5.75 4.92
N GLN A 36 3.95 6.04 3.72
CA GLN A 36 3.65 7.28 3.01
C GLN A 36 2.16 7.43 2.70
N GLN A 37 1.52 6.34 2.27
CA GLN A 37 0.06 6.31 2.04
C GLN A 37 -0.73 6.63 3.32
N LEU A 38 -0.38 6.00 4.44
CA LEU A 38 -1.05 6.24 5.72
C LEU A 38 -0.81 7.67 6.25
N GLN A 39 0.38 8.22 6.04
CA GLN A 39 0.67 9.62 6.38
C GLN A 39 -0.15 10.59 5.53
N GLU A 40 -0.31 10.32 4.24
CA GLU A 40 -1.15 11.12 3.36
C GLU A 40 -2.63 10.97 3.71
N GLU A 41 -3.09 9.75 4.05
CA GLU A 41 -4.45 9.51 4.55
C GLU A 41 -4.72 10.31 5.83
N ILE A 42 -3.76 10.39 6.76
CA ILE A 42 -3.88 11.24 7.97
C ILE A 42 -3.98 12.73 7.62
N ARG A 43 -3.20 13.22 6.64
CA ARG A 43 -3.30 14.62 6.18
C ARG A 43 -4.66 14.90 5.56
N GLN A 44 -5.15 13.99 4.72
CA GLN A 44 -6.48 14.08 4.11
C GLN A 44 -7.56 14.04 5.19
N ILE A 45 -7.47 13.16 6.18
CA ILE A 45 -8.39 13.13 7.33
C ILE A 45 -8.41 14.48 8.04
N ASN A 46 -7.25 15.07 8.35
CA ASN A 46 -7.19 16.37 9.03
C ASN A 46 -7.80 17.49 8.18
N ASN A 47 -7.52 17.51 6.87
CA ASN A 47 -8.00 18.53 5.95
C ASN A 47 -9.49 18.37 5.60
N LEU A 48 -9.99 17.15 5.44
CA LEU A 48 -11.36 16.88 4.98
C LEU A 48 -12.35 16.69 6.13
N LEU A 49 -11.93 16.09 7.25
CA LEU A 49 -12.83 15.74 8.36
C LEU A 49 -12.75 16.71 9.54
N PHE A 50 -11.62 17.41 9.72
CA PHE A 50 -11.37 18.25 10.90
C PHE A 50 -11.24 19.76 10.61
N SER A 51 -10.95 20.19 9.38
CA SER A 51 -10.76 21.61 9.02
C SER A 51 -12.03 22.48 9.13
N THR A 52 -13.23 21.89 9.09
CA THR A 52 -14.48 22.62 9.22
C THR A 52 -14.71 23.09 10.66
N LYS A 53 -14.17 24.25 11.02
CA LYS A 53 -14.43 24.95 12.30
C LYS A 53 -15.68 25.83 12.12
N LYS A 54 -16.73 25.59 12.92
CA LYS A 54 -17.67 26.61 13.50
C LYS A 54 -19.18 26.32 13.47
N LYS A 55 -19.73 25.28 12.83
CA LYS A 55 -21.19 25.05 12.86
C LYS A 55 -21.52 23.61 13.25
N GLU A 56 -22.33 23.49 14.31
CA GLU A 56 -22.85 22.29 14.98
C GLU A 56 -22.38 20.94 14.41
N LYS A 57 -21.18 20.50 14.83
CA LYS A 57 -20.79 19.11 14.61
C LYS A 57 -21.62 18.24 15.55
N SER A 58 -22.37 17.29 14.99
CA SER A 58 -22.99 16.24 15.79
C SER A 58 -21.89 15.47 16.51
N VAL A 59 -22.04 15.27 17.84
CA VAL A 59 -21.11 14.52 18.67
C VAL A 59 -20.80 13.15 18.04
N LEU A 60 -21.83 12.48 17.50
CA LEU A 60 -21.69 11.19 16.81
C LEU A 60 -20.64 11.25 15.68
N SER A 61 -20.72 12.28 14.82
CA SER A 61 -19.82 12.42 13.68
C SER A 61 -18.39 12.78 14.09
N GLU A 62 -18.23 13.47 15.21
CA GLU A 62 -16.91 13.75 15.78
C GLU A 62 -16.25 12.46 16.27
N VAL A 63 -17.00 11.60 16.96
CA VAL A 63 -16.46 10.31 17.42
C VAL A 63 -16.12 9.39 16.25
N GLU A 64 -16.94 9.34 15.20
CA GLU A 64 -16.64 8.57 13.97
C GLU A 64 -15.35 9.06 13.29
N ASN A 65 -15.20 10.38 13.13
CA ASN A 65 -14.00 10.97 12.54
C ASN A 65 -12.74 10.64 13.37
N ILE A 66 -12.83 10.72 14.71
CA ILE A 66 -11.72 10.36 15.61
C ILE A 66 -11.42 8.87 15.52
N ALA A 67 -12.45 8.01 15.47
CA ALA A 67 -12.28 6.56 15.34
C ALA A 67 -11.51 6.20 14.06
N LYS A 68 -11.86 6.82 12.92
CA LYS A 68 -11.15 6.62 11.64
C LYS A 68 -9.68 7.07 11.74
N ARG A 69 -9.41 8.21 12.39
CA ARG A 69 -8.05 8.72 12.61
C ARG A 69 -7.22 7.77 13.49
N ILE A 70 -7.81 7.24 14.57
CA ILE A 70 -7.22 6.23 15.44
C ILE A 70 -6.85 4.98 14.63
N GLN A 71 -7.77 4.45 13.83
CA GLN A 71 -7.55 3.26 13.00
C GLN A 71 -6.35 3.44 12.05
N VAL A 72 -6.27 4.55 11.33
CA VAL A 72 -5.17 4.83 10.40
C VAL A 72 -3.85 4.99 11.14
N ARG A 73 -3.87 5.61 12.33
CA ARG A 73 -2.69 5.80 13.16
C ARG A 73 -2.19 4.48 13.79
N GLU A 74 -3.08 3.61 14.23
CA GLU A 74 -2.73 2.25 14.68
C GLU A 74 -2.06 1.46 13.56
N ASN A 75 -2.57 1.56 12.34
CA ASN A 75 -1.94 0.96 11.16
C ASN A 75 -0.56 1.56 10.88
N LEU A 76 -0.40 2.89 10.99
CA LEU A 76 0.90 3.57 10.82
C LEU A 76 1.92 3.08 11.85
N ILE A 77 1.53 2.98 13.12
CA ILE A 77 2.37 2.46 14.21
C ILE A 77 2.75 1.01 13.93
N LYS A 78 1.80 0.17 13.50
CA LYS A 78 2.05 -1.23 13.13
C LYS A 78 3.07 -1.36 12.00
N VAL A 79 2.92 -0.59 10.91
CA VAL A 79 3.85 -0.60 9.77
C VAL A 79 5.24 -0.08 10.19
N THR A 80 5.29 0.99 10.99
CA THR A 80 6.55 1.56 11.48
C THR A 80 7.30 0.59 12.40
N ASN A 81 6.57 -0.12 13.27
CA ASN A 81 7.14 -1.20 14.09
C ASN A 81 7.69 -2.35 13.23
N GLN A 82 6.99 -2.75 12.17
CA GLN A 82 7.47 -3.77 11.24
C GLN A 82 8.77 -3.34 10.53
N GLN A 83 8.86 -2.08 10.08
CA GLN A 83 10.09 -1.51 9.50
C GLN A 83 11.24 -1.50 10.52
N ALA A 84 11.01 -1.02 11.73
CA ALA A 84 12.02 -0.97 12.78
C ALA A 84 12.54 -2.37 13.16
N ASN A 85 11.65 -3.36 13.19
CA ASN A 85 12.02 -4.75 13.44
C ASN A 85 12.85 -5.35 12.30
N LEU A 86 12.52 -5.04 11.05
CA LEU A 86 13.28 -5.48 9.88
C LEU A 86 14.70 -4.90 9.91
N ILE A 87 14.83 -3.59 10.12
CA ILE A 87 16.15 -2.93 10.25
C ILE A 87 16.93 -3.48 11.45
N THR A 88 16.26 -3.80 12.55
CA THR A 88 16.92 -4.41 13.72
C THR A 88 17.52 -5.78 13.40
N ARG A 89 16.83 -6.60 12.61
CA ARG A 89 17.38 -7.89 12.15
C ARG A 89 18.61 -7.69 11.27
N GLU A 90 18.56 -6.74 10.34
CA GLU A 90 19.71 -6.41 9.47
C GLU A 90 20.92 -5.93 10.26
N ILE A 91 20.69 -5.04 11.24
CA ILE A 91 21.72 -4.56 12.15
C ILE A 91 22.38 -5.74 12.87
N ASN A 92 21.59 -6.67 13.41
CA ASN A 92 22.13 -7.82 14.14
C ASN A 92 22.95 -8.74 13.21
N THR A 93 22.46 -9.02 11.99
CA THR A 93 23.20 -9.79 10.99
C THR A 93 24.52 -9.10 10.61
N ASN A 94 24.50 -7.78 10.41
CA ASN A 94 25.69 -7.00 10.07
C ASN A 94 26.69 -6.96 11.23
N ILE A 95 26.24 -6.86 12.48
CA ILE A 95 27.09 -6.93 13.67
C ILE A 95 27.79 -8.29 13.74
N SER A 96 27.07 -9.40 13.54
CA SER A 96 27.67 -10.74 13.52
C SER A 96 28.69 -10.89 12.39
N LYS A 97 28.39 -10.37 11.19
CA LYS A 97 29.31 -10.38 10.05
C LYS A 97 30.57 -9.56 10.31
N ILE A 98 30.42 -8.36 10.90
CA ILE A 98 31.52 -7.50 11.31
C ILE A 98 32.40 -8.20 12.34
N ALA A 99 31.80 -8.86 13.35
CA ALA A 99 32.55 -9.59 14.36
C ALA A 99 33.38 -10.73 13.74
N GLN A 100 32.79 -11.49 12.83
CA GLN A 100 33.49 -12.57 12.13
C GLN A 100 34.62 -12.03 11.23
N LEU A 101 34.35 -10.98 10.44
CA LEU A 101 35.36 -10.35 9.58
C LEU A 101 36.52 -9.77 10.39
N ARG A 102 36.26 -9.17 11.55
CA ARG A 102 37.31 -8.69 12.46
C ARG A 102 38.19 -9.84 12.95
N LYS A 103 37.59 -10.96 13.36
CA LYS A 103 38.34 -12.16 13.79
C LYS A 103 39.21 -12.73 12.68
N ASP A 104 38.64 -12.86 11.47
CA ASP A 104 39.37 -13.35 10.30
C ASP A 104 40.54 -12.44 9.92
N LEU A 105 40.31 -11.12 9.95
CA LEU A 105 41.28 -10.12 9.57
C LEU A 105 42.43 -10.03 10.59
N GLU A 106 42.13 -10.23 11.88
CA GLU A 106 43.14 -10.35 12.92
C GLU A 106 44.03 -11.58 12.70
N ALA A 107 43.43 -12.75 12.46
CA ALA A 107 44.17 -13.97 12.17
C ALA A 107 45.06 -13.80 10.92
N LEU A 108 44.52 -13.23 9.84
CA LEU A 108 45.28 -12.96 8.61
C LEU A 108 46.44 -11.99 8.84
N LYS A 109 46.25 -10.94 9.65
CA LYS A 109 47.30 -9.97 9.98
C LYS A 109 48.41 -10.59 10.82
N ILE A 110 48.07 -11.42 11.80
CA ILE A 110 49.04 -12.15 12.63
C ILE A 110 49.88 -13.09 11.75
N ASP A 111 49.23 -13.88 10.90
CA ASP A 111 49.91 -14.84 10.03
C ASP A 111 50.78 -14.14 8.97
N TYR A 112 50.27 -13.06 8.37
CA TYR A 112 51.05 -12.23 7.45
C TYR A 112 52.23 -11.59 8.17
N GLY A 113 52.04 -11.06 9.39
CA GLY A 113 53.10 -10.49 10.21
C GLY A 113 54.22 -11.49 10.50
N LYS A 114 53.89 -12.69 10.97
CA LYS A 114 54.86 -13.79 11.19
C LYS A 114 55.63 -14.14 9.91
N LEU A 115 54.94 -14.14 8.78
CA LEU A 115 55.54 -14.43 7.48
C LEU A 115 56.55 -13.33 7.08
N ILE A 116 56.18 -12.06 7.21
CA ILE A 116 57.06 -10.92 6.93
C ILE A 116 58.28 -10.92 7.86
N GLU A 117 58.08 -11.15 9.16
CA GLU A 117 59.15 -11.22 10.15
C GLU A 117 60.16 -12.33 9.81
N LYS A 118 59.69 -13.55 9.54
CA LYS A 118 60.55 -14.67 9.10
C LYS A 118 61.27 -14.35 7.79
N SER A 119 60.59 -13.72 6.83
CA SER A 119 61.19 -13.29 5.56
C SER A 119 62.24 -12.19 5.75
N TYR A 120 62.16 -11.39 6.81
CA TYR A 120 63.13 -10.35 7.12
C TYR A 120 64.37 -10.95 7.81
N LYS A 121 64.19 -11.78 8.83
CA LYS A 121 65.30 -12.45 9.55
C LYS A 121 66.15 -13.31 8.61
N SER A 122 65.50 -14.10 7.74
CA SER A 122 66.18 -14.92 6.72
C SER A 122 66.89 -14.13 5.61
N LYS A 123 66.72 -12.81 5.53
CA LYS A 123 67.43 -11.96 4.56
C LYS A 123 68.93 -11.83 4.88
N SER A 124 69.30 -11.99 6.15
CA SER A 124 70.69 -11.86 6.64
C SER A 124 71.47 -13.18 6.58
N ASP A 125 70.82 -14.33 6.81
CA ASP A 125 71.52 -15.61 7.00
C ASP A 125 71.90 -16.30 5.67
N GLN A 126 71.10 -16.13 4.61
CA GLN A 126 71.44 -16.58 3.26
C GLN A 126 70.84 -15.61 2.24
N SER A 127 71.70 -14.85 1.55
CA SER A 127 71.26 -14.01 0.42
C SER A 127 70.45 -14.86 -0.57
N ARG A 128 69.29 -14.38 -1.03
CA ARG A 128 68.42 -15.12 -1.96
C ARG A 128 69.16 -15.59 -3.22
N ILE A 129 70.12 -14.79 -3.66
CA ILE A 129 71.02 -15.13 -4.77
C ILE A 129 71.95 -16.29 -4.37
N MET A 130 72.54 -16.25 -3.18
CA MET A 130 73.36 -17.34 -2.64
C MET A 130 72.57 -18.64 -2.49
N PHE A 131 71.30 -18.58 -2.08
CA PHE A 131 70.41 -19.76 -2.03
C PHE A 131 70.10 -20.35 -3.41
N LEU A 132 70.02 -19.52 -4.45
CA LEU A 132 69.85 -20.01 -5.82
C LEU A 132 71.16 -20.58 -6.38
N LEU A 133 72.29 -19.91 -6.12
CA LEU A 133 73.63 -20.31 -6.56
C LEU A 133 74.18 -21.53 -5.82
N SER A 134 73.72 -21.84 -4.61
CA SER A 134 74.06 -23.06 -3.86
C SER A 134 73.29 -24.31 -4.29
N SER A 135 72.82 -24.34 -5.54
CA SER A 135 72.10 -25.51 -6.08
C SER A 135 73.10 -26.49 -6.72
N GLU A 136 72.91 -27.78 -6.49
CA GLU A 136 73.75 -28.86 -7.02
C GLU A 136 73.59 -29.05 -8.53
N ASN A 137 72.43 -28.68 -9.10
CA ASN A 137 72.16 -28.76 -10.54
C ASN A 137 71.07 -27.76 -10.99
N PHE A 138 70.94 -27.60 -12.32
CA PHE A 138 69.99 -26.68 -12.93
C PHE A 138 68.52 -26.98 -12.59
N LEU A 139 68.12 -28.25 -12.52
CA LEU A 139 66.76 -28.65 -12.18
C LEU A 139 66.40 -28.23 -10.74
N GLN A 140 67.32 -28.36 -9.80
CA GLN A 140 67.15 -27.93 -8.41
C GLN A 140 67.05 -26.40 -8.33
N ALA A 141 67.90 -25.67 -9.05
CA ALA A 141 67.84 -24.21 -9.13
C ALA A 141 66.49 -23.72 -9.70
N TYR A 142 66.00 -24.35 -10.79
CA TYR A 142 64.69 -24.04 -11.38
C TYR A 142 63.53 -24.28 -10.40
N LYS A 143 63.54 -25.42 -9.67
CA LYS A 143 62.53 -25.70 -8.63
C LYS A 143 62.57 -24.68 -7.50
N ARG A 144 63.76 -24.27 -7.02
CA ARG A 144 63.93 -23.22 -6.00
C ARG A 144 63.33 -21.89 -6.46
N VAL A 145 63.56 -21.49 -7.72
CA VAL A 145 62.92 -20.29 -8.32
C VAL A 145 61.39 -20.41 -8.34
N GLN A 146 60.84 -21.57 -8.74
CA GLN A 146 59.40 -21.79 -8.75
C GLN A 146 58.79 -21.69 -7.35
N TYR A 147 59.43 -22.26 -6.31
CA TYR A 147 58.96 -22.11 -4.93
C TYR A 147 59.02 -20.67 -4.43
N MET A 148 60.08 -19.93 -4.75
CA MET A 148 60.16 -18.49 -4.43
C MET A 148 59.03 -17.70 -5.10
N LYS A 149 58.71 -18.01 -6.36
CA LYS A 149 57.57 -17.41 -7.09
C LYS A 149 56.23 -17.75 -6.44
N GLN A 150 56.00 -19.01 -6.07
CA GLN A 150 54.78 -19.44 -5.37
C GLN A 150 54.63 -18.71 -4.03
N TYR A 151 55.71 -18.60 -3.25
CA TYR A 151 55.71 -17.88 -1.98
C TYR A 151 55.44 -16.38 -2.15
N ALA A 152 56.07 -15.73 -3.13
CA ALA A 152 55.80 -14.34 -3.46
C ALA A 152 54.33 -14.11 -3.89
N ASN A 153 53.77 -15.03 -4.69
CA ASN A 153 52.36 -14.98 -5.07
C ASN A 153 51.43 -15.18 -3.88
N HIS A 154 51.74 -16.11 -2.97
CA HIS A 154 50.95 -16.31 -1.75
C HIS A 154 50.95 -15.06 -0.86
N ARG A 155 52.10 -14.42 -0.68
CA ARG A 155 52.23 -13.14 0.04
C ARG A 155 51.38 -12.05 -0.57
N LYS A 156 51.44 -11.90 -1.90
CA LYS A 156 50.64 -10.91 -2.62
C LYS A 156 49.15 -11.16 -2.39
N LYS A 157 48.68 -12.40 -2.56
CA LYS A 157 47.29 -12.79 -2.31
C LYS A 157 46.84 -12.53 -0.87
N GLN A 158 47.68 -12.79 0.13
CA GLN A 158 47.36 -12.48 1.53
C GLN A 158 47.21 -10.97 1.75
N GLY A 159 48.10 -10.16 1.18
CA GLY A 159 48.00 -8.70 1.23
C GLY A 159 46.71 -8.17 0.57
N GLU A 160 46.39 -8.66 -0.63
CA GLU A 160 45.16 -8.33 -1.35
C GLU A 160 43.91 -8.75 -0.57
N ALA A 161 43.93 -9.94 0.07
CA ALA A 161 42.83 -10.42 0.90
C ALA A 161 42.63 -9.55 2.16
N ILE A 162 43.72 -9.13 2.82
CA ILE A 162 43.65 -8.20 3.96
C ILE A 162 43.07 -6.86 3.50
N GLN A 163 43.51 -6.32 2.36
CA GLN A 163 43.00 -5.07 1.81
C GLN A 163 41.51 -5.16 1.50
N SER A 164 41.08 -6.19 0.76
CA SER A 164 39.68 -6.39 0.37
C SER A 164 38.78 -6.59 1.60
N LYS A 165 39.18 -7.41 2.58
CA LYS A 165 38.43 -7.59 3.83
C LYS A 165 38.40 -6.31 4.68
N THR A 166 39.46 -5.51 4.66
CA THR A 166 39.48 -4.20 5.35
C THR A 166 38.47 -3.25 4.72
N GLN A 167 38.40 -3.18 3.39
CA GLN A 167 37.43 -2.36 2.66
C GLN A 167 36.00 -2.83 2.91
N GLU A 168 35.73 -4.14 2.84
CA GLU A 168 34.41 -4.69 3.16
C GLU A 168 33.99 -4.34 4.60
N LEU A 169 34.91 -4.45 5.56
CA LEU A 169 34.66 -4.08 6.95
C LEU A 169 34.35 -2.58 7.10
N GLN A 170 35.07 -1.71 6.38
CA GLN A 170 34.81 -0.27 6.41
C GLN A 170 33.41 0.07 5.87
N GLU A 171 33.03 -0.51 4.73
CA GLU A 171 31.70 -0.30 4.14
C GLU A 171 30.58 -0.85 5.04
N LEU A 172 30.78 -2.02 5.67
CA LEU A 172 29.82 -2.56 6.63
C LEU A 172 29.64 -1.67 7.86
N ASN A 173 30.72 -1.11 8.42
CA ASN A 173 30.61 -0.18 9.55
C ASN A 173 29.90 1.12 9.15
N LYS A 174 30.18 1.66 7.95
CA LYS A 174 29.49 2.85 7.43
C LYS A 174 27.99 2.60 7.26
N ASN A 175 27.61 1.47 6.66
CA ASN A 175 26.22 1.08 6.48
C ASN A 175 25.51 0.85 7.83
N LEU A 176 26.20 0.26 8.81
CA LEU A 176 25.67 0.05 10.15
C LEU A 176 25.27 1.37 10.83
N VAL A 177 26.13 2.40 10.74
CA VAL A 177 25.83 3.74 11.30
C VAL A 177 24.61 4.36 10.62
N ILE A 178 24.48 4.20 9.30
CA ILE A 178 23.31 4.68 8.55
C ILE A 178 22.03 3.96 9.01
N GLN A 179 22.06 2.63 9.13
CA GLN A 179 20.93 1.83 9.58
C GLN A 179 20.52 2.17 11.03
N GLN A 180 21.48 2.41 11.93
CA GLN A 180 21.21 2.83 13.30
C GLN A 180 20.50 4.20 13.34
N LYS A 181 20.98 5.17 12.54
CA LYS A 181 20.35 6.49 12.44
C LYS A 181 18.92 6.41 11.87
N GLN A 182 18.72 5.58 10.85
CA GLN A 182 17.39 5.31 10.28
C GLN A 182 16.44 4.68 11.30
N LYS A 183 16.91 3.66 12.04
CA LYS A 183 16.14 3.04 13.12
C LYS A 183 15.75 4.05 14.19
N GLN A 184 16.68 4.89 14.64
CA GLN A 184 16.42 5.90 15.66
C GLN A 184 15.33 6.90 15.19
N LYS A 185 15.40 7.34 13.93
CA LYS A 185 14.35 8.18 13.33
C LYS A 185 12.98 7.51 13.36
N LEU A 186 12.89 6.24 12.95
CA LEU A 186 11.62 5.50 12.94
C LEU A 186 11.05 5.31 14.35
N VAL A 187 11.91 5.06 15.34
CA VAL A 187 11.49 4.93 16.75
C VAL A 187 10.92 6.24 17.26
N GLU A 188 11.55 7.38 16.94
CA GLU A 188 11.06 8.69 17.36
C GLU A 188 9.73 9.05 16.67
N GLU A 189 9.61 8.81 15.36
CA GLU A 189 8.33 9.00 14.64
C GLU A 189 7.22 8.13 15.24
N ASN A 190 7.53 6.89 15.62
CA ASN A 190 6.58 5.99 16.25
C ASN A 190 6.19 6.44 17.66
N ARG A 191 7.13 7.00 18.42
CA ARG A 191 6.88 7.59 19.74
C ARG A 191 5.91 8.76 19.65
N VAL A 192 6.15 9.68 18.71
CA VAL A 192 5.26 10.81 18.43
C VAL A 192 3.87 10.32 18.02
N ALA A 193 3.79 9.37 17.08
CA ALA A 193 2.51 8.79 16.67
C ALA A 193 1.77 8.11 17.84
N SER A 194 2.49 7.41 18.71
CA SER A 194 1.91 6.73 19.89
C SER A 194 1.35 7.72 20.91
N ASN A 195 2.06 8.83 21.17
CA ASN A 195 1.58 9.88 22.07
C ASN A 195 0.29 10.51 21.54
N SER A 196 0.29 10.90 20.26
CA SER A 196 -0.91 11.49 19.66
C SER A 196 -2.06 10.47 19.56
N LEU A 197 -1.78 9.17 19.37
CA LEU A 197 -2.80 8.11 19.45
C LEU A 197 -3.44 8.05 20.85
N SER A 198 -2.63 8.16 21.91
CA SER A 198 -3.11 8.19 23.29
C SER A 198 -4.06 9.37 23.55
N GLU A 199 -3.67 10.57 23.12
CA GLU A 199 -4.50 11.77 23.20
C GLU A 199 -5.84 11.59 22.48
N GLU A 200 -5.83 11.00 21.28
CA GLU A 200 -7.05 10.74 20.51
C GLU A 200 -7.96 9.70 21.17
N LYS A 201 -7.39 8.66 21.77
CA LYS A 201 -8.16 7.66 22.54
C LYS A 201 -8.83 8.29 23.76
N ILE A 202 -8.12 9.14 24.49
CA ILE A 202 -8.68 9.88 25.64
C ILE A 202 -9.84 10.79 25.19
N GLN A 203 -9.66 11.52 24.09
CA GLN A 203 -10.73 12.36 23.51
C GLN A 203 -11.94 11.52 23.08
N GLN A 204 -11.69 10.40 22.40
CA GLN A 204 -12.74 9.47 21.98
C GLN A 204 -13.52 8.94 23.18
N GLU A 205 -12.83 8.49 24.23
CA GLU A 205 -13.45 7.95 25.44
C GLU A 205 -14.34 8.98 26.13
N LYS A 206 -13.86 10.23 26.24
CA LYS A 206 -14.66 11.34 26.79
C LYS A 206 -15.95 11.56 25.99
N LEU A 207 -15.89 11.58 24.67
CA LEU A 207 -17.07 11.76 23.82
C LEU A 207 -17.99 10.54 23.84
N VAL A 208 -17.45 9.32 23.81
CA VAL A 208 -18.24 8.08 23.93
C VAL A 208 -18.96 8.02 25.27
N SER A 209 -18.34 8.45 26.36
CA SER A 209 -19.00 8.53 27.67
C SER A 209 -20.23 9.46 27.66
N SER A 210 -20.19 10.54 26.89
CA SER A 210 -21.34 11.42 26.68
C SER A 210 -22.41 10.78 25.79
N LEU A 211 -22.01 10.04 24.74
CA LEU A 211 -22.93 9.33 23.86
C LEU A 211 -23.66 8.19 24.56
N LYS A 212 -22.99 7.45 25.46
CA LYS A 212 -23.60 6.36 26.24
C LYS A 212 -24.81 6.83 27.06
N LYS A 213 -24.77 8.06 27.58
CA LYS A 213 -25.91 8.65 28.33
C LYS A 213 -27.13 8.90 27.45
N GLU A 214 -26.93 9.06 26.14
CA GLU A 214 -27.97 9.33 25.15
C GLU A 214 -28.07 8.20 24.10
N GLU A 215 -27.64 6.97 24.44
CA GLU A 215 -27.49 5.86 23.47
C GLU A 215 -28.79 5.56 22.72
N SER A 216 -29.92 5.53 23.43
CA SER A 216 -31.24 5.26 22.83
C SER A 216 -31.64 6.29 21.77
N LYS A 217 -31.34 7.58 22.01
CA LYS A 217 -31.61 8.69 21.10
C LYS A 217 -30.77 8.57 19.82
N TYR A 218 -29.46 8.32 19.95
CA TYR A 218 -28.58 8.15 18.79
C TYR A 218 -28.88 6.86 18.02
N ALA A 219 -29.20 5.77 18.72
CA ALA A 219 -29.62 4.53 18.08
C ALA A 219 -30.90 4.72 17.24
N SER A 220 -31.88 5.48 17.75
CA SER A 220 -33.07 5.85 16.97
C SER A 220 -32.71 6.71 15.76
N GLN A 221 -31.89 7.74 15.93
CA GLN A 221 -31.45 8.60 14.82
C GLN A 221 -30.71 7.82 13.72
N ILE A 222 -29.87 6.85 14.08
CA ILE A 222 -29.18 6.00 13.11
C ILE A 222 -30.20 5.10 12.40
N LYS A 223 -31.14 4.50 13.13
CA LYS A 223 -32.19 3.67 12.55
C LYS A 223 -33.05 4.44 11.55
N ASP A 224 -33.39 5.69 11.84
CA ASP A 224 -34.20 6.53 10.96
C ASP A 224 -33.41 6.96 9.72
N LYS A 225 -32.14 7.37 9.87
CA LYS A 225 -31.24 7.61 8.72
C LYS A 225 -31.05 6.38 7.84
N GLN A 226 -30.99 5.18 8.42
CA GLN A 226 -30.90 3.94 7.65
C GLN A 226 -32.18 3.65 6.87
N LYS A 227 -33.36 3.92 7.44
CA LYS A 227 -34.63 3.79 6.71
C LYS A 227 -34.70 4.76 5.54
N GLU A 228 -34.28 6.01 5.75
CA GLU A 228 -34.19 7.03 4.69
C GLU A 228 -33.23 6.58 3.57
N ALA A 229 -32.03 6.13 3.93
CA ALA A 229 -31.05 5.61 2.97
C ALA A 229 -31.58 4.38 2.20
N ALA A 230 -32.28 3.47 2.88
CA ALA A 230 -32.89 2.30 2.25
C ALA A 230 -34.03 2.69 1.29
N ALA A 231 -34.82 3.71 1.63
CA ALA A 231 -35.86 4.23 0.75
C ALA A 231 -35.27 4.88 -0.51
N ILE A 232 -34.18 5.65 -0.37
CA ILE A 232 -33.42 6.23 -1.48
C ILE A 232 -32.85 5.12 -2.37
N ASP A 233 -32.22 4.10 -1.78
CA ASP A 233 -31.64 2.99 -2.52
C ASP A 233 -32.69 2.23 -3.33
N LYS A 234 -33.88 2.01 -2.74
CA LYS A 234 -35.01 1.39 -3.46
C LYS A 234 -35.46 2.24 -4.65
N GLN A 235 -35.59 3.56 -4.47
CA GLN A 235 -35.93 4.47 -5.58
C GLN A 235 -34.90 4.38 -6.71
N ILE A 236 -33.60 4.30 -6.38
CA ILE A 236 -32.54 4.16 -7.38
C ILE A 236 -32.64 2.82 -8.11
N GLU A 237 -32.89 1.72 -7.39
CA GLU A 237 -33.10 0.41 -8.00
C GLU A 237 -34.30 0.40 -8.97
N ASP A 238 -35.39 1.06 -8.59
CA ASP A 238 -36.59 1.20 -9.43
C ASP A 238 -36.30 2.06 -10.67
N LEU A 239 -35.54 3.15 -10.52
CA LEU A 239 -35.10 4.01 -11.63
C LEU A 239 -34.15 3.28 -12.58
N ILE A 240 -33.17 2.53 -12.06
CA ILE A 240 -32.27 1.69 -12.84
C ILE A 240 -33.08 0.65 -13.63
N ARG A 241 -34.05 0.00 -12.97
CA ARG A 241 -34.93 -0.98 -13.59
C ARG A 241 -35.72 -0.38 -14.75
N ALA A 242 -36.33 0.78 -14.54
CA ALA A 242 -37.07 1.50 -15.57
C ALA A 242 -36.18 1.89 -16.74
N ALA A 243 -34.96 2.37 -16.45
CA ALA A 243 -34.00 2.77 -17.47
C ALA A 243 -33.45 1.59 -18.28
N ILE A 244 -33.23 0.42 -17.69
CA ILE A 244 -32.90 -0.82 -18.41
C ILE A 244 -34.03 -1.18 -19.40
N LEU A 245 -35.28 -1.14 -18.94
CA LEU A 245 -36.43 -1.47 -19.79
C LEU A 245 -36.59 -0.48 -20.95
N GLU A 246 -36.40 0.82 -20.70
CA GLU A 246 -36.43 1.85 -21.73
C GLU A 246 -35.29 1.67 -22.75
N ALA A 247 -34.06 1.41 -22.28
CA ALA A 247 -32.92 1.17 -23.15
C ALA A 247 -33.08 -0.08 -24.01
N ASN A 248 -33.65 -1.16 -23.47
CA ASN A 248 -33.95 -2.38 -24.23
C ASN A 248 -35.04 -2.15 -25.29
N LYS A 249 -36.09 -1.36 -24.96
CA LYS A 249 -37.12 -0.95 -25.93
C LYS A 249 -36.53 -0.13 -27.07
N ALA A 250 -35.70 0.86 -26.76
CA ALA A 250 -35.06 1.72 -27.75
C ALA A 250 -34.09 0.95 -28.68
N SER A 251 -33.49 -0.13 -28.18
CA SER A 251 -32.56 -0.96 -28.96
C SER A 251 -33.29 -1.99 -29.85
N GLY A 252 -34.62 -2.12 -29.77
CA GLY A 252 -35.41 -3.09 -30.55
C GLY A 252 -35.16 -4.57 -30.22
N VAL A 253 -34.26 -4.87 -29.28
CA VAL A 253 -33.92 -6.22 -28.85
C VAL A 253 -34.83 -6.61 -27.69
N VAL A 254 -35.82 -7.45 -27.98
CA VAL A 254 -36.58 -8.14 -26.93
C VAL A 254 -35.63 -9.12 -26.25
N THR A 255 -35.14 -8.77 -25.06
CA THR A 255 -34.43 -9.72 -24.21
C THR A 255 -35.35 -10.90 -23.95
N SER A 256 -35.02 -12.06 -24.53
CA SER A 256 -35.66 -13.34 -24.23
C SER A 256 -35.83 -13.46 -22.73
N LYS A 257 -37.03 -13.85 -22.31
CA LYS A 257 -37.37 -14.28 -20.96
C LYS A 257 -36.44 -15.42 -20.52
N THR A 258 -35.21 -15.13 -20.13
CA THR A 258 -34.45 -16.01 -19.26
C THR A 258 -35.12 -15.94 -17.90
N ASN A 259 -35.41 -17.11 -17.31
CA ASN A 259 -36.23 -17.37 -16.12
C ASN A 259 -35.74 -16.73 -14.80
N THR A 260 -35.30 -15.48 -14.83
CA THR A 260 -34.82 -14.69 -13.70
C THR A 260 -35.65 -13.42 -13.62
N SER A 261 -36.34 -13.22 -12.49
CA SER A 261 -37.29 -12.15 -12.19
C SER A 261 -36.74 -10.70 -12.24
N LYS A 262 -35.50 -10.48 -12.70
CA LYS A 262 -34.83 -9.18 -12.74
C LYS A 262 -34.40 -8.83 -14.17
N PRO A 263 -34.66 -7.61 -14.67
CA PRO A 263 -34.30 -7.22 -16.02
C PRO A 263 -32.79 -7.04 -16.18
N THR A 264 -32.27 -7.44 -17.34
CA THR A 264 -30.88 -7.29 -17.74
C THR A 264 -30.80 -6.43 -19.00
N PHE A 265 -29.67 -5.76 -19.21
CA PHE A 265 -29.47 -4.99 -20.44
C PHE A 265 -29.33 -5.92 -21.65
N ALA A 266 -29.96 -5.55 -22.77
CA ALA A 266 -29.65 -6.11 -24.07
C ALA A 266 -28.22 -5.74 -24.45
N MET A 267 -27.39 -6.75 -24.75
CA MET A 267 -26.00 -6.57 -25.15
C MET A 267 -25.89 -6.49 -26.67
N THR A 268 -25.70 -5.28 -27.21
CA THR A 268 -25.19 -5.11 -28.59
C THR A 268 -23.70 -5.50 -28.64
N ALA A 269 -23.13 -5.66 -29.83
CA ALA A 269 -21.71 -5.99 -29.98
C ALA A 269 -20.81 -4.92 -29.32
N GLU A 270 -21.17 -3.65 -29.48
CA GLU A 270 -20.48 -2.49 -28.89
C GLU A 270 -20.64 -2.48 -27.37
N ALA A 271 -21.85 -2.74 -26.85
CA ALA A 271 -22.09 -2.82 -25.41
C ALA A 271 -21.32 -3.97 -24.76
N LYS A 272 -21.18 -5.11 -25.45
CA LYS A 272 -20.40 -6.26 -25.00
C LYS A 272 -18.89 -5.95 -24.98
N ALA A 273 -18.39 -5.25 -25.99
CA ALA A 273 -17.00 -4.80 -26.03
C ALA A 273 -16.71 -3.80 -24.91
N LEU A 274 -17.61 -2.85 -24.67
CA LEU A 274 -17.47 -1.87 -23.58
C LEU A 274 -17.52 -2.53 -22.20
N ALA A 275 -18.43 -3.49 -21.98
CA ALA A 275 -18.50 -4.29 -20.77
C ALA A 275 -17.20 -5.08 -20.53
N ALA A 276 -16.68 -5.75 -21.56
CA ALA A 276 -15.42 -6.48 -21.46
C ALA A 276 -14.24 -5.57 -21.10
N ASN A 277 -14.21 -4.35 -21.65
CA ASN A 277 -13.22 -3.34 -21.29
C ASN A 277 -13.40 -2.84 -19.84
N PHE A 278 -14.63 -2.65 -19.38
CA PHE A 278 -14.92 -2.28 -18.00
C PHE A 278 -14.46 -3.36 -17.02
N THR A 279 -14.83 -4.62 -17.25
CA THR A 279 -14.39 -5.78 -16.44
C THR A 279 -12.87 -5.95 -16.44
N SER A 280 -12.22 -5.74 -17.59
CA SER A 280 -10.75 -5.83 -17.70
C SER A 280 -10.01 -4.76 -16.90
N ASN A 281 -10.70 -3.65 -16.56
CA ASN A 281 -10.19 -2.58 -15.70
C ASN A 281 -10.63 -2.72 -14.23
N LYS A 282 -11.14 -3.88 -13.82
CA LYS A 282 -11.42 -4.17 -12.41
C LYS A 282 -10.16 -3.96 -11.55
N GLY A 283 -10.30 -3.19 -10.48
CA GLY A 283 -9.21 -2.78 -9.58
C GLY A 283 -8.31 -1.67 -10.13
N LYS A 284 -8.62 -1.11 -11.31
CA LYS A 284 -7.83 -0.08 -12.00
C LYS A 284 -8.66 1.15 -12.40
N LEU A 285 -9.95 1.19 -12.06
CA LEU A 285 -10.77 2.35 -12.39
C LEU A 285 -10.25 3.60 -11.66
N PRO A 286 -10.24 4.77 -12.31
CA PRO A 286 -9.93 6.02 -11.66
C PRO A 286 -10.96 6.36 -10.59
N TRP A 287 -10.53 7.15 -9.62
CA TRP A 287 -11.41 7.67 -8.58
C TRP A 287 -12.47 8.62 -9.16
N PRO A 288 -13.72 8.55 -8.67
CA PRO A 288 -14.82 9.39 -9.13
C PRO A 288 -14.68 10.86 -8.66
N VAL A 289 -13.64 11.17 -7.88
CA VAL A 289 -13.24 12.51 -7.46
C VAL A 289 -11.73 12.67 -7.63
N GLU A 290 -11.24 13.91 -7.74
CA GLU A 290 -9.80 14.17 -7.88
C GLU A 290 -8.99 13.81 -6.63
N LYS A 291 -9.50 14.22 -5.47
CA LYS A 291 -8.94 13.93 -4.16
C LYS A 291 -10.08 13.54 -3.25
N GLY A 292 -9.99 12.40 -2.56
CA GLY A 292 -11.02 12.02 -1.62
C GLY A 292 -10.62 10.88 -0.71
N LEU A 293 -11.35 10.76 0.40
CA LEU A 293 -11.16 9.75 1.43
C LEU A 293 -12.45 8.94 1.59
N VAL A 294 -12.34 7.61 1.56
CA VAL A 294 -13.49 6.74 1.85
C VAL A 294 -13.81 6.83 3.35
N ILE A 295 -15.01 7.34 3.66
CA ILE A 295 -15.53 7.46 5.02
C ILE A 295 -16.51 6.35 5.37
N THR A 296 -17.13 5.70 4.39
CA THR A 296 -18.02 4.56 4.61
C THR A 296 -17.83 3.53 3.50
N ASN A 297 -17.61 2.28 3.90
CA ASN A 297 -17.40 1.15 3.00
C ASN A 297 -18.73 0.52 2.59
N PHE A 298 -18.71 -0.21 1.48
CA PHE A 298 -19.85 -1.02 1.04
C PHE A 298 -20.13 -2.19 2.01
N GLY A 299 -21.41 -2.50 2.19
CA GLY A 299 -21.88 -3.66 2.95
C GLY A 299 -22.33 -3.31 4.37
N THR A 300 -22.49 -4.35 5.19
CA THR A 300 -22.91 -4.20 6.58
C THR A 300 -21.68 -4.09 7.48
N THR A 301 -21.53 -2.96 8.15
CA THR A 301 -20.46 -2.71 9.12
C THR A 301 -21.04 -2.49 10.50
N GLN A 302 -20.31 -2.90 11.53
CA GLN A 302 -20.63 -2.50 12.90
C GLN A 302 -20.28 -1.02 13.06
N HIS A 303 -21.13 -0.26 13.74
CA HIS A 303 -20.86 1.15 14.01
C HIS A 303 -19.59 1.27 14.88
N PRO A 304 -18.60 2.09 14.49
CA PRO A 304 -17.27 2.10 15.14
C PRO A 304 -17.31 2.46 16.63
N THR A 305 -18.37 3.15 17.06
CA THR A 305 -18.51 3.71 18.41
C THR A 305 -19.71 3.15 19.17
N LEU A 306 -20.65 2.50 18.48
CA LEU A 306 -21.88 1.94 19.05
C LEU A 306 -21.94 0.46 18.69
N PRO A 307 -21.32 -0.43 19.49
CA PRO A 307 -21.15 -1.84 19.12
C PRO A 307 -22.48 -2.57 18.89
N ASN A 308 -23.58 -2.13 19.48
CA ASN A 308 -24.88 -2.77 19.31
C ASN A 308 -25.62 -2.33 18.02
N VAL A 309 -25.06 -1.41 17.25
CA VAL A 309 -25.68 -0.84 16.05
C VAL A 309 -24.93 -1.30 14.80
N LYS A 310 -25.65 -1.90 13.85
CA LYS A 310 -25.14 -2.26 12.51
C LYS A 310 -25.62 -1.23 11.50
N THR A 311 -24.74 -0.80 10.61
CA THR A 311 -25.03 0.10 9.49
C THR A 311 -24.83 -0.64 8.17
N TYR A 312 -25.75 -0.45 7.23
CA TYR A 312 -25.62 -0.96 5.88
C TYR A 312 -25.41 0.21 4.90
N SER A 313 -24.40 0.09 4.04
CA SER A 313 -24.22 0.99 2.90
C SER A 313 -24.25 0.20 1.59
N SER A 314 -25.05 0.68 0.65
CA SER A 314 -25.17 0.16 -0.72
C SER A 314 -24.04 0.59 -1.66
N GLY A 315 -23.13 1.45 -1.19
CA GLY A 315 -22.00 1.98 -1.95
C GLY A 315 -20.85 2.42 -1.04
N VAL A 316 -19.92 3.15 -1.62
CA VAL A 316 -18.87 3.84 -0.87
C VAL A 316 -19.20 5.33 -0.75
N GLU A 317 -18.97 5.90 0.42
CA GLU A 317 -19.04 7.35 0.61
C GLU A 317 -17.64 7.93 0.66
N ILE A 318 -17.39 8.94 -0.18
CA ILE A 318 -16.08 9.55 -0.39
C ILE A 318 -16.18 11.01 0.03
N ALA A 319 -15.49 11.39 1.10
CA ALA A 319 -15.32 12.78 1.50
C ALA A 319 -14.30 13.46 0.58
N THR A 320 -14.57 14.68 0.15
CA THR A 320 -13.74 15.47 -0.78
C THR A 320 -13.73 16.95 -0.39
N GLU A 321 -12.88 17.73 -1.05
CA GLU A 321 -12.80 19.19 -0.88
C GLU A 321 -14.11 19.90 -1.28
N SER A 322 -14.37 21.07 -0.69
CA SER A 322 -15.54 21.89 -1.03
C SER A 322 -15.50 22.33 -2.49
N GLY A 323 -16.65 22.22 -3.17
CA GLY A 323 -16.76 22.54 -4.60
C GLY A 323 -16.10 21.54 -5.55
N ALA A 324 -15.64 20.39 -5.04
CA ALA A 324 -15.10 19.32 -5.86
C ALA A 324 -16.11 18.81 -6.89
N LYS A 325 -15.59 18.37 -8.03
CA LYS A 325 -16.38 17.88 -9.16
C LYS A 325 -16.34 16.35 -9.19
N ALA A 326 -17.49 15.75 -9.42
CA ALA A 326 -17.61 14.34 -9.73
C ALA A 326 -17.09 14.08 -11.15
N ARG A 327 -16.38 12.97 -11.32
CA ARG A 327 -15.79 12.54 -12.59
C ARG A 327 -16.27 11.15 -12.98
N ALA A 328 -16.48 10.92 -14.27
CA ALA A 328 -16.83 9.60 -14.78
C ALA A 328 -15.70 8.59 -14.52
N ALA A 329 -16.01 7.48 -13.87
CA ALA A 329 -15.07 6.41 -13.57
C ALA A 329 -14.64 5.64 -14.83
N PHE A 330 -15.44 5.64 -15.89
CA PHE A 330 -15.13 4.97 -17.15
C PHE A 330 -15.89 5.58 -18.33
N ASP A 331 -15.52 5.21 -19.55
CA ASP A 331 -16.22 5.61 -20.77
C ASP A 331 -17.62 5.00 -20.82
N GLY A 332 -18.64 5.78 -21.16
CA GLY A 332 -20.02 5.30 -21.13
C GLY A 332 -21.03 6.30 -21.64
N GLU A 333 -22.31 5.99 -21.44
CA GLU A 333 -23.43 6.83 -21.83
C GLU A 333 -24.27 7.19 -20.61
N VAL A 334 -24.68 8.46 -20.49
CA VAL A 334 -25.52 8.92 -19.38
C VAL A 334 -26.92 8.35 -19.53
N LEU A 335 -27.26 7.42 -18.65
CA LEU A 335 -28.54 6.71 -18.65
C LEU A 335 -29.67 7.61 -18.13
N ALA A 336 -29.41 8.34 -17.05
CA ALA A 336 -30.37 9.25 -16.45
C ALA A 336 -29.70 10.25 -15.49
N VAL A 337 -30.32 11.42 -15.37
CA VAL A 337 -30.05 12.40 -14.32
C VAL A 337 -31.33 12.57 -13.52
N THR A 338 -31.33 12.11 -12.27
CA THR A 338 -32.56 12.00 -11.46
C THR A 338 -32.45 12.82 -10.20
N VAL A 339 -33.52 13.54 -9.86
CA VAL A 339 -33.68 14.18 -8.55
C VAL A 339 -34.30 13.14 -7.61
N ILE A 340 -33.60 12.79 -6.54
CA ILE A 340 -34.07 11.79 -5.58
C ILE A 340 -34.72 12.52 -4.41
N LYS A 341 -35.96 12.16 -4.05
CA LYS A 341 -36.64 12.80 -2.91
C LYS A 341 -35.92 12.43 -1.60
N GLY A 342 -35.44 13.43 -0.86
CA GLY A 342 -34.65 13.22 0.37
C GLY A 342 -33.14 13.11 0.14
N ALA A 343 -32.68 13.18 -1.11
CA ALA A 343 -31.27 13.35 -1.46
C ALA A 343 -31.12 14.47 -2.51
N ASN A 344 -29.89 14.76 -2.92
CA ASN A 344 -29.66 15.65 -4.08
C ASN A 344 -29.76 14.85 -5.40
N LYS A 345 -29.28 15.44 -6.50
CA LYS A 345 -29.33 14.78 -7.81
C LYS A 345 -28.39 13.57 -7.83
N ALA A 346 -28.74 12.59 -8.66
CA ALA A 346 -27.90 11.46 -8.99
C ALA A 346 -27.71 11.35 -10.50
N ILE A 347 -26.48 11.05 -10.92
CA ILE A 347 -26.12 10.79 -12.31
C ILE A 347 -25.86 9.29 -12.45
N GLN A 348 -26.47 8.66 -13.44
CA GLN A 348 -26.31 7.25 -13.75
C GLN A 348 -25.63 7.10 -15.11
N ILE A 349 -24.53 6.35 -15.19
CA ILE A 349 -23.75 6.16 -16.42
C ILE A 349 -23.65 4.68 -16.73
N ARG A 350 -24.01 4.30 -17.96
CA ARG A 350 -23.99 2.93 -18.47
C ARG A 350 -22.65 2.62 -19.14
N HIS A 351 -22.07 1.48 -18.78
CA HIS A 351 -20.82 0.94 -19.33
C HIS A 351 -21.04 -0.50 -19.81
N GLY A 352 -21.96 -0.70 -20.77
CA GLY A 352 -22.39 -2.04 -21.19
C GLY A 352 -23.48 -2.62 -20.28
N ASP A 353 -23.18 -3.69 -19.54
CA ASP A 353 -24.05 -4.27 -18.49
C ASP A 353 -23.82 -3.68 -17.10
N TYR A 354 -22.82 -2.81 -16.95
CA TYR A 354 -22.52 -2.10 -15.70
C TYR A 354 -23.13 -0.70 -15.67
N ILE A 355 -23.49 -0.25 -14.47
CA ILE A 355 -23.97 1.12 -14.21
C ILE A 355 -23.15 1.69 -13.06
N THR A 356 -22.61 2.90 -13.25
CA THR A 356 -22.05 3.69 -12.16
C THR A 356 -23.03 4.78 -11.76
N VAL A 357 -23.24 4.95 -10.44
CA VAL A 357 -24.17 5.94 -9.89
C VAL A 357 -23.40 6.91 -9.00
N TYR A 358 -23.54 8.20 -9.28
CA TYR A 358 -22.93 9.31 -8.57
C TYR A 358 -24.04 10.09 -7.88
N GLN A 359 -24.18 9.94 -6.56
CA GLN A 359 -25.21 10.64 -5.79
C GLN A 359 -24.65 11.89 -5.11
N ASN A 360 -25.55 12.70 -4.57
CA ASN A 360 -25.24 13.91 -3.82
C ASN A 360 -24.66 15.03 -4.73
N ILE A 361 -25.18 15.17 -5.94
CA ILE A 361 -24.75 16.18 -6.94
C ILE A 361 -25.68 17.39 -6.91
N THR A 362 -25.13 18.62 -6.97
CA THR A 362 -25.90 19.87 -7.07
C THR A 362 -26.08 20.32 -8.51
N ASP A 363 -24.95 20.56 -9.17
CA ASP A 363 -24.87 21.09 -10.52
C ASP A 363 -24.47 19.96 -11.44
N VAL A 364 -25.27 19.71 -12.47
CA VAL A 364 -25.04 18.60 -13.41
C VAL A 364 -24.55 19.20 -14.72
N TYR A 365 -23.46 18.64 -15.26
CA TYR A 365 -22.82 19.13 -16.48
C TYR A 365 -23.16 18.28 -17.71
N VAL A 366 -23.88 17.17 -17.52
CA VAL A 366 -24.22 16.19 -18.57
C VAL A 366 -25.74 15.97 -18.62
N LYS A 367 -26.25 15.57 -19.78
CA LYS A 367 -27.68 15.23 -19.98
C LYS A 367 -27.84 13.77 -20.40
N LYS A 368 -29.06 13.24 -20.26
CA LYS A 368 -29.41 11.88 -20.69
C LYS A 368 -29.04 11.69 -22.17
N GLY A 369 -28.36 10.58 -22.48
CA GLY A 369 -27.88 10.23 -23.82
C GLY A 369 -26.49 10.77 -24.17
N ASP A 370 -25.88 11.61 -23.34
CA ASP A 370 -24.51 12.08 -23.59
C ASP A 370 -23.50 10.95 -23.44
N LYS A 371 -22.56 10.86 -24.38
CA LYS A 371 -21.38 10.00 -24.24
C LYS A 371 -20.35 10.71 -23.37
N VAL A 372 -19.89 10.03 -22.34
CA VAL A 372 -18.86 10.52 -21.42
C VAL A 372 -17.57 9.74 -21.58
N THR A 373 -16.45 10.43 -21.40
CA THR A 373 -15.13 9.81 -21.36
C THR A 373 -14.63 9.68 -19.92
N THR A 374 -13.69 8.77 -19.71
CA THR A 374 -13.04 8.51 -18.44
C THR A 374 -12.43 9.79 -17.87
N LYS A 375 -12.66 10.07 -16.59
CA LYS A 375 -12.28 11.30 -15.86
C LYS A 375 -12.99 12.60 -16.30
N GLN A 376 -13.94 12.54 -17.24
CA GLN A 376 -14.72 13.72 -17.60
C GLN A 376 -15.53 14.22 -16.39
N GLU A 377 -15.55 15.53 -16.18
CA GLU A 377 -16.36 16.16 -15.14
C GLU A 377 -17.85 16.05 -15.47
N ILE A 378 -18.64 15.47 -14.57
CA ILE A 378 -20.07 15.21 -14.78
C ILE A 378 -20.98 16.07 -13.91
N GLY A 379 -20.44 16.64 -12.83
CA GLY A 379 -21.20 17.56 -11.97
C GLY A 379 -20.43 18.01 -10.74
N LYS A 380 -21.02 18.93 -9.98
CA LYS A 380 -20.51 19.45 -8.71
C LYS A 380 -21.10 18.71 -7.52
N ILE A 381 -20.26 18.32 -6.58
CA ILE A 381 -20.70 17.56 -5.39
C ILE A 381 -21.27 18.53 -4.36
N PHE A 382 -22.37 18.15 -3.72
CA PHE A 382 -23.00 18.93 -2.68
C PHE A 382 -22.11 19.04 -1.44
N THR A 383 -21.88 20.28 -1.02
CA THR A 383 -21.30 20.61 0.29
C THR A 383 -22.44 20.91 1.24
N ASN A 384 -22.55 20.13 2.32
CA ASN A 384 -23.55 20.39 3.34
C ASN A 384 -23.23 21.72 4.06
N PRO A 385 -24.11 22.74 4.03
CA PRO A 385 -23.82 24.07 4.59
C PRO A 385 -23.72 24.07 6.13
N THR A 386 -24.32 23.08 6.79
CA THR A 386 -24.30 22.93 8.26
C THR A 386 -23.03 22.24 8.73
N THR A 387 -22.68 21.11 8.10
CA THR A 387 -21.50 20.31 8.51
C THR A 387 -20.22 20.69 7.78
N GLY A 388 -20.33 21.46 6.68
CA GLY A 388 -19.26 21.78 5.73
C GLY A 388 -18.63 20.56 5.04
N LYS A 389 -19.22 19.37 5.19
CA LYS A 389 -18.72 18.14 4.57
C LYS A 389 -19.22 18.04 3.14
N THR A 390 -18.31 17.72 2.22
CA THR A 390 -18.62 17.42 0.82
C THR A 390 -18.41 15.94 0.62
N THR A 391 -19.49 15.19 0.37
CA THR A 391 -19.45 13.72 0.30
C THR A 391 -20.09 13.24 -0.99
N LEU A 392 -19.39 12.40 -1.75
CA LEU A 392 -19.94 11.69 -2.90
C LEU A 392 -20.31 10.26 -2.47
N LYS A 393 -21.56 9.84 -2.67
CA LYS A 393 -21.92 8.42 -2.56
C LYS A 393 -21.84 7.78 -3.95
N PHE A 394 -20.94 6.82 -4.10
CA PHE A 394 -20.61 6.15 -5.34
C PHE A 394 -21.03 4.68 -5.29
N LEU A 395 -21.79 4.24 -6.29
CA LEU A 395 -22.30 2.87 -6.39
C LEU A 395 -21.95 2.29 -7.76
N ILE A 396 -21.73 0.97 -7.78
CA ILE A 396 -21.57 0.20 -9.01
C ILE A 396 -22.64 -0.88 -9.01
N PHE A 397 -23.36 -0.99 -10.12
CA PHE A 397 -24.30 -2.06 -10.37
C PHE A 397 -23.84 -2.86 -11.58
N GLN A 398 -24.08 -4.17 -11.56
CA GLN A 398 -24.11 -5.00 -12.76
C GLN A 398 -25.55 -5.42 -12.99
N ASN A 399 -26.16 -4.91 -14.06
CA ASN A 399 -27.61 -4.93 -14.27
C ASN A 399 -28.34 -4.36 -13.03
N THR A 400 -28.98 -5.23 -12.24
CA THR A 400 -29.69 -4.87 -11.01
C THR A 400 -28.93 -5.22 -9.72
N ASN A 401 -27.77 -5.85 -9.81
CA ASN A 401 -27.02 -6.34 -8.65
C ASN A 401 -25.97 -5.31 -8.22
N LYS A 402 -26.01 -4.91 -6.94
CA LYS A 402 -25.02 -4.01 -6.34
C LYS A 402 -23.67 -4.71 -6.20
N LEU A 403 -22.60 -4.04 -6.59
CA LEU A 403 -21.23 -4.51 -6.46
C LEU A 403 -20.45 -3.60 -5.51
N ASN A 404 -19.43 -4.15 -4.85
CA ASN A 404 -18.54 -3.38 -3.97
C ASN A 404 -17.60 -2.50 -4.80
N PRO A 405 -17.72 -1.16 -4.77
CA PRO A 405 -16.87 -0.26 -5.56
C PRO A 405 -15.36 -0.36 -5.24
N ALA A 406 -15.00 -0.78 -4.02
CA ALA A 406 -13.60 -0.92 -3.61
C ALA A 406 -12.85 -2.02 -4.38
N GLU A 407 -13.57 -2.99 -4.96
CA GLU A 407 -12.95 -4.00 -5.83
C GLU A 407 -12.67 -3.49 -7.25
N TRP A 408 -13.21 -2.33 -7.61
CA TRP A 408 -13.18 -1.79 -8.97
C TRP A 408 -12.26 -0.57 -9.09
N VAL A 409 -12.28 0.31 -8.09
CA VAL A 409 -11.48 1.54 -8.08
C VAL A 409 -10.05 1.26 -7.59
N TYR A 410 -9.08 1.89 -8.24
CA TYR A 410 -7.66 1.70 -7.94
C TYR A 410 -7.31 2.17 -6.53
N ARG A 411 -6.89 1.22 -5.67
CA ARG A 411 -6.41 1.46 -4.29
C ARG A 411 -7.37 2.32 -3.47
N MET A 412 -8.65 1.94 -3.50
CA MET A 412 -9.73 2.58 -2.75
C MET A 412 -9.57 2.47 -1.23
#